data_AF-A0A6A5KIS8-F1
#
_entry.id   AF-A0A6A5KIS8-F1
#
_cell.length_a   1.000
_cell.length_b   1.000
_cell.length_c   1.000
_cell.angle_alpha   90.00
_cell.angle_beta   90.00
_cell.angle_gamma   90.00
#
_symmetry.space_group_name_H-M   'P 1'
#
loop_
_entity.id
_entity.type
_entity.pdbx_description
1 polymer ?
#
loop_
_entity_poly.entity_id
_entity_poly.type
_entity_poly.pdbx_seq_one_letter_code
_entity_poly.pdbx_strand_id
1 'polypeptide(L)'
;MASTVYKLVPYPDTVLILKNPTTRFAVWEQEGAPVSSADQAQHDTDDEINELLNAVTVSSLAELPEQDQPGETICDVDRGSDAESDKSFGNSPTLTSTASAADCNEGDDDDPNTFRLAVFEQHSVVLPSGFPHYLVSSEHLKLSSSTFADMITKENKLDGAGRYYVVLEDCDEEALHILLNILHLKNRQVPREVGLEMLAKIAVLADRYNCVEAVEVFIDVWEDVTLGTHPVPSQYCRELILWLYVTQVFHMSQTFYEVTATAIEYGFDGRLRTMGLPIPTTISDEINRRRWASLRLVSELLQDRLSALRDPNYTCSLRKESSFQCSSILLGTLMKKMDAAGFSSDFERPYPGVSIHEAKHKITKFKAVKWCDPSVSEKYHSCTLVKRLGKTKAWLVEGSQGLELGRFEE
;
A
#
# COMPACT_ATOMS: atom_id res chain seq x y z
N MET A 1 -19.81 -4.63 -27.85
CA MET A 1 -20.20 -3.44 -27.07
C MET A 1 -19.76 -2.19 -27.83
N ALA A 2 -20.51 -1.09 -27.76
CA ALA A 2 -20.10 0.16 -28.41
C ALA A 2 -18.84 0.70 -27.71
N SER A 3 -17.85 1.10 -28.50
CA SER A 3 -16.63 1.75 -28.01
C SER A 3 -16.96 3.17 -27.56
N THR A 4 -16.74 3.52 -26.29
CA THR A 4 -16.81 4.92 -25.84
C THR A 4 -15.66 5.71 -26.48
N VAL A 5 -15.95 6.88 -27.04
CA VAL A 5 -14.94 7.76 -27.65
C VAL A 5 -15.04 9.14 -27.02
N TYR A 6 -14.00 9.54 -26.30
CA TYR A 6 -13.86 10.84 -25.68
C TYR A 6 -13.05 11.77 -26.59
N LYS A 7 -13.69 12.82 -27.11
CA LYS A 7 -13.02 13.82 -27.95
C LYS A 7 -12.66 15.06 -27.12
N LEU A 8 -11.40 15.18 -26.72
CA LEU A 8 -10.93 16.30 -25.88
C LEU A 8 -10.49 17.51 -26.71
N VAL A 9 -9.99 17.28 -27.92
CA VAL A 9 -9.51 18.33 -28.83
C VAL A 9 -10.17 18.23 -30.20
N PRO A 10 -10.36 19.37 -30.92
CA PRO A 10 -10.95 19.37 -32.24
C PRO A 10 -10.09 18.64 -33.28
N TYR A 11 -8.77 18.77 -33.17
CA TYR A 11 -7.74 18.22 -34.07
C TYR A 11 -6.76 17.34 -33.28
N PRO A 12 -7.12 16.08 -33.00
CA PRO A 12 -6.28 15.17 -32.23
C PRO A 12 -5.13 14.63 -33.08
N ASP A 13 -3.92 14.68 -32.54
CA ASP A 13 -2.71 14.05 -33.10
C ASP A 13 -2.33 12.76 -32.35
N THR A 14 -3.09 12.40 -31.32
CA THR A 14 -2.83 11.25 -30.44
C THR A 14 -4.13 10.54 -30.08
N VAL A 15 -4.08 9.21 -30.06
CA VAL A 15 -5.14 8.31 -29.61
C VAL A 15 -4.64 7.53 -28.40
N LEU A 16 -5.30 7.71 -27.26
CA LEU A 16 -5.10 6.84 -26.09
C LEU A 16 -6.17 5.76 -26.09
N ILE A 17 -5.79 4.52 -25.80
CA ILE A 17 -6.71 3.39 -25.64
C ILE A 17 -6.62 2.85 -24.24
N LEU A 18 -7.75 2.82 -23.55
CA LEU A 18 -7.84 2.23 -22.23
C LEU A 18 -8.21 0.74 -22.34
N LYS A 19 -7.25 -0.15 -22.05
CA LYS A 19 -7.51 -1.58 -21.88
C LYS A 19 -7.71 -1.89 -20.39
N ASN A 20 -8.54 -2.91 -20.14
CA ASN A 20 -8.86 -3.41 -18.80
C ASN A 20 -9.17 -2.29 -17.79
N PRO A 21 -10.22 -1.46 -18.02
CA PRO A 21 -10.58 -0.43 -17.06
C PRO A 21 -10.78 -1.01 -15.66
N THR A 22 -10.20 -0.35 -14.66
CA THR A 22 -10.27 -0.82 -13.27
C THR A 22 -11.71 -0.73 -12.76
N THR A 23 -12.27 -1.86 -12.29
CA THR A 23 -13.65 -1.93 -11.76
C THR A 23 -13.70 -2.05 -10.24
N ARG A 24 -12.64 -2.53 -9.60
CA ARG A 24 -12.48 -2.58 -8.14
C ARG A 24 -11.25 -1.75 -7.74
N PHE A 25 -11.41 -0.84 -6.78
CA PHE A 25 -10.34 0.03 -6.33
C PHE A 25 -10.17 -0.07 -4.81
N ALA A 26 -8.93 -0.27 -4.35
CA ALA A 26 -8.56 -0.30 -2.93
C ALA A 26 -9.53 -1.14 -2.07
N VAL A 27 -9.61 -2.44 -2.33
CA VAL A 27 -10.57 -3.34 -1.66
C VAL A 27 -10.14 -3.61 -0.22
N TRP A 28 -11.09 -3.51 0.73
CA TRP A 28 -10.85 -3.68 2.17
C TRP A 28 -11.08 -5.10 2.70
N GLU A 29 -11.45 -6.06 1.88
CA GLU A 29 -11.74 -7.44 2.32
C GLU A 29 -10.52 -8.04 3.05
N GLN A 30 -10.78 -8.72 4.18
CA GLN A 30 -9.77 -9.45 4.93
C GLN A 30 -9.33 -10.65 4.09
N GLU A 31 -8.04 -10.82 3.83
CA GLU A 31 -7.52 -12.12 3.40
C GLU A 31 -7.94 -13.15 4.47
N GLY A 32 -8.92 -14.01 4.17
CA GLY A 32 -9.30 -15.14 5.03
C GLY A 32 -10.77 -15.34 5.41
N ALA A 33 -11.74 -14.60 4.86
CA ALA A 33 -13.15 -15.04 4.99
C ALA A 33 -13.43 -16.15 3.95
N PRO A 34 -13.93 -17.34 4.35
CA PRO A 34 -14.33 -18.35 3.37
C PRO A 34 -15.45 -17.76 2.52
N VAL A 35 -15.24 -17.74 1.21
CA VAL A 35 -16.24 -17.38 0.22
C VAL A 35 -17.47 -18.24 0.50
N SER A 36 -18.55 -17.65 1.01
CA SER A 36 -19.84 -18.31 1.04
C SER A 36 -20.21 -18.56 -0.42
N SER A 37 -20.16 -19.83 -0.82
CA SER A 37 -20.60 -20.32 -2.12
C SER A 37 -22.11 -20.09 -2.26
N ALA A 38 -22.46 -18.89 -2.70
CA ALA A 38 -23.79 -18.51 -3.14
C ALA A 38 -23.61 -17.43 -4.19
N ASP A 39 -23.05 -17.81 -5.34
CA ASP A 39 -23.30 -17.21 -6.66
C ASP A 39 -22.41 -17.91 -7.69
N GLN A 40 -22.85 -19.10 -8.10
CA GLN A 40 -22.44 -19.71 -9.36
C GLN A 40 -23.65 -20.47 -9.91
N ALA A 41 -24.52 -19.71 -10.56
CA ALA A 41 -25.46 -20.23 -11.53
C ALA A 41 -25.08 -19.61 -12.88
N GLN A 42 -25.02 -20.48 -13.90
CA GLN A 42 -24.90 -20.21 -15.33
C GLN A 42 -23.49 -20.03 -15.89
N HIS A 43 -22.86 -21.14 -16.29
CA HIS A 43 -22.81 -21.42 -17.73
C HIS A 43 -22.66 -22.92 -18.02
N ASP A 44 -23.48 -23.34 -18.98
CA ASP A 44 -23.73 -24.68 -19.49
C ASP A 44 -22.56 -25.34 -20.22
N THR A 45 -22.61 -26.68 -20.16
CA THR A 45 -22.23 -27.68 -21.18
C THR A 45 -20.78 -27.75 -21.66
N ASP A 46 -20.06 -28.75 -21.15
CA ASP A 46 -19.42 -29.83 -21.95
C ASP A 46 -18.50 -30.64 -21.03
N ASP A 47 -18.98 -31.73 -20.40
CA ASP A 47 -18.12 -32.77 -19.81
C ASP A 47 -18.94 -34.03 -19.42
N GLU A 48 -19.79 -34.49 -20.34
CA GLU A 48 -20.51 -35.77 -20.23
C GLU A 48 -19.84 -36.88 -21.07
N ILE A 49 -18.50 -36.97 -21.07
CA ILE A 49 -17.77 -38.10 -21.66
C ILE A 49 -16.50 -38.41 -20.86
N ASN A 50 -16.62 -38.98 -19.65
CA ASN A 50 -15.71 -39.98 -19.07
C ASN A 50 -15.98 -40.15 -17.57
N GLU A 51 -16.60 -41.26 -17.19
CA GLU A 51 -16.41 -42.02 -15.93
C GLU A 51 -17.69 -42.77 -15.53
N LEU A 52 -18.31 -43.44 -16.50
CA LEU A 52 -19.14 -44.64 -16.26
C LEU A 52 -18.37 -45.91 -16.65
N LEU A 53 -17.08 -45.97 -16.30
CA LEU A 53 -16.29 -47.19 -16.40
C LEU A 53 -15.42 -47.34 -15.14
N ASN A 54 -15.67 -48.44 -14.43
CA ASN A 54 -14.88 -49.02 -13.33
C ASN A 54 -15.30 -48.65 -11.91
N ALA A 55 -16.56 -48.96 -11.58
CA ALA A 55 -16.82 -49.66 -10.34
C ALA A 55 -16.26 -51.10 -10.42
N VAL A 56 -15.52 -51.51 -9.40
CA VAL A 56 -15.37 -52.86 -8.79
C VAL A 56 -13.92 -53.08 -8.34
N THR A 57 -13.66 -52.91 -7.05
CA THR A 57 -13.30 -54.01 -6.13
C THR A 57 -13.28 -53.48 -4.69
N VAL A 58 -13.71 -54.35 -3.78
CA VAL A 58 -14.04 -54.12 -2.36
C VAL A 58 -12.89 -54.58 -1.46
N SER A 59 -12.90 -54.06 -0.22
CA SER A 59 -12.24 -54.55 1.02
C SER A 59 -10.79 -54.09 1.25
N SER A 60 -10.31 -53.79 2.46
CA SER A 60 -10.87 -53.64 3.81
C SER A 60 -9.68 -53.35 4.75
N LEU A 61 -9.94 -52.62 5.85
CA LEU A 61 -9.26 -52.65 7.16
C LEU A 61 -7.86 -52.02 7.38
N ALA A 62 -7.92 -51.00 8.25
CA ALA A 62 -7.33 -50.93 9.60
C ALA A 62 -5.90 -50.38 9.84
N GLU A 63 -5.89 -49.54 10.87
CA GLU A 63 -4.89 -48.72 11.56
C GLU A 63 -3.63 -49.42 12.14
N LEU A 64 -2.49 -48.70 12.01
CA LEU A 64 -1.40 -48.38 12.99
C LEU A 64 -0.52 -49.52 13.59
N PRO A 65 0.68 -49.25 14.21
CA PRO A 65 1.41 -48.00 14.49
C PRO A 65 2.96 -48.02 14.20
N GLU A 66 3.59 -46.88 14.52
CA GLU A 66 5.01 -46.48 14.63
C GLU A 66 6.01 -47.49 15.24
N GLN A 67 7.30 -47.42 14.84
CA GLN A 67 8.49 -47.57 15.70
C GLN A 67 9.75 -46.83 15.17
N ASP A 68 10.54 -46.36 16.14
CA ASP A 68 11.78 -45.56 16.18
C ASP A 68 13.06 -46.13 15.50
N GLN A 69 13.86 -45.20 14.94
CA GLN A 69 15.35 -44.95 15.02
C GLN A 69 16.39 -46.08 14.77
N PRO A 70 17.72 -45.78 14.77
CA PRO A 70 18.51 -44.87 13.93
C PRO A 70 19.73 -45.59 13.27
N GLY A 71 20.47 -44.94 12.38
CA GLY A 71 21.74 -45.50 11.87
C GLY A 71 22.54 -44.57 10.95
N GLU A 72 23.74 -44.21 11.40
CA GLU A 72 24.86 -43.53 10.74
C GLU A 72 25.28 -44.27 9.43
N THR A 73 26.06 -43.73 8.47
CA THR A 73 27.49 -43.34 8.56
C THR A 73 27.99 -42.88 7.17
N ILE A 74 28.63 -41.70 7.11
CA ILE A 74 29.91 -41.29 6.44
C ILE A 74 30.26 -41.77 5.01
N CYS A 75 30.60 -40.81 4.13
CA CYS A 75 31.92 -40.57 3.48
C CYS A 75 31.76 -39.52 2.35
N ASP A 76 32.31 -38.30 2.42
CA ASP A 76 33.72 -37.86 2.29
C ASP A 76 34.13 -37.45 0.86
N VAL A 77 35.04 -36.46 0.83
CA VAL A 77 36.08 -36.15 -0.18
C VAL A 77 35.86 -34.97 -1.15
N ASP A 78 36.52 -33.84 -0.81
CA ASP A 78 37.46 -32.99 -1.60
C ASP A 78 37.03 -32.35 -2.94
N ARG A 79 37.63 -31.29 -3.50
CA ARG A 79 38.68 -30.29 -3.19
C ARG A 79 38.73 -29.32 -4.38
N GLY A 80 39.30 -28.14 -4.15
CA GLY A 80 40.16 -27.40 -5.10
C GLY A 80 39.44 -26.54 -6.14
N SER A 81 39.53 -25.21 -6.14
CA SER A 81 40.69 -24.28 -6.22
C SER A 81 41.07 -23.90 -7.66
N ASP A 82 41.33 -22.60 -7.81
CA ASP A 82 42.19 -21.92 -8.81
C ASP A 82 41.62 -21.80 -10.25
N ALA A 83 41.95 -20.81 -11.08
CA ALA A 83 42.53 -19.47 -11.01
C ALA A 83 42.57 -18.96 -12.48
N GLU A 84 42.57 -17.63 -12.65
CA GLU A 84 43.24 -16.83 -13.71
C GLU A 84 43.18 -17.21 -15.22
N SER A 85 42.84 -16.22 -16.06
CA SER A 85 43.82 -15.45 -16.90
C SER A 85 43.28 -14.99 -18.28
N ASP A 86 43.46 -13.68 -18.50
CA ASP A 86 43.91 -12.93 -19.69
C ASP A 86 43.62 -13.33 -21.16
N LYS A 87 43.28 -12.27 -21.95
CA LYS A 87 43.95 -11.72 -23.16
C LYS A 87 42.89 -11.15 -24.11
N SER A 88 42.75 -9.83 -24.31
CA SER A 88 43.54 -8.87 -25.12
C SER A 88 43.39 -8.99 -26.65
N PHE A 89 43.56 -7.84 -27.31
CA PHE A 89 43.52 -7.48 -28.74
C PHE A 89 42.13 -7.12 -29.29
N GLY A 90 41.88 -5.95 -29.89
CA GLY A 90 42.77 -4.91 -30.42
C GLY A 90 42.49 -4.68 -31.91
N ASN A 91 42.20 -3.43 -32.26
CA ASN A 91 42.35 -2.74 -33.56
C ASN A 91 41.10 -2.42 -34.39
N SER A 92 40.83 -1.11 -34.45
CA SER A 92 40.28 -0.37 -35.60
C SER A 92 41.13 -0.56 -36.86
N PRO A 93 40.61 -0.09 -38.02
CA PRO A 93 41.31 1.01 -38.65
C PRO A 93 40.39 2.13 -39.17
N THR A 94 40.91 3.34 -39.11
CA THR A 94 40.52 4.53 -39.89
C THR A 94 41.39 4.57 -41.15
N LEU A 95 40.93 5.18 -42.26
CA LEU A 95 41.69 6.18 -43.06
C LEU A 95 40.94 6.64 -44.35
N THR A 96 40.64 7.96 -44.36
CA THR A 96 40.84 8.99 -45.42
C THR A 96 40.29 8.91 -46.86
N SER A 97 39.41 9.89 -47.15
CA SER A 97 39.49 11.02 -48.12
C SER A 97 39.97 10.81 -49.57
N THR A 98 39.12 11.26 -50.52
CA THR A 98 39.50 12.11 -51.66
C THR A 98 38.30 12.94 -52.17
N ALA A 99 38.57 14.20 -52.52
CA ALA A 99 37.64 15.19 -53.07
C ALA A 99 37.58 15.18 -54.61
N SER A 100 36.49 15.71 -55.19
CA SER A 100 36.47 16.37 -56.51
C SER A 100 35.33 17.41 -56.55
N ALA A 101 35.58 18.53 -57.22
CA ALA A 101 34.81 19.78 -57.21
C ALA A 101 34.12 20.08 -58.56
N ALA A 102 33.47 21.25 -58.60
CA ALA A 102 32.72 21.95 -59.67
C ALA A 102 31.19 21.73 -59.60
N ASP A 103 30.31 22.73 -59.73
CA ASP A 103 30.45 24.09 -60.25
C ASP A 103 29.29 24.97 -59.72
N CYS A 104 29.46 26.28 -59.78
CA CYS A 104 28.59 27.32 -59.22
C CYS A 104 27.45 27.71 -60.18
N ASN A 105 26.26 28.07 -59.66
CA ASN A 105 25.57 29.29 -60.09
C ASN A 105 24.43 29.71 -59.14
N GLU A 106 24.31 31.03 -59.04
CA GLU A 106 23.50 31.85 -58.13
C GLU A 106 22.04 32.07 -58.59
N GLY A 107 21.20 32.49 -57.63
CA GLY A 107 20.10 33.44 -57.85
C GLY A 107 18.68 32.87 -58.01
N ASP A 108 17.85 32.95 -56.96
CA ASP A 108 16.88 34.06 -56.82
C ASP A 108 15.93 33.82 -55.62
N ASP A 109 15.70 34.90 -54.88
CA ASP A 109 14.74 35.04 -53.80
C ASP A 109 13.29 34.76 -54.27
N ASP A 110 12.49 34.03 -53.47
CA ASP A 110 11.07 34.37 -53.31
C ASP A 110 10.40 33.66 -52.10
N ASP A 111 9.94 34.52 -51.20
CA ASP A 111 8.81 34.43 -50.25
C ASP A 111 8.81 33.40 -49.09
N PRO A 112 8.99 33.83 -47.81
CA PRO A 112 8.86 32.96 -46.64
C PRO A 112 7.41 32.70 -46.22
N ASN A 113 6.39 33.13 -46.97
CA ASN A 113 5.00 33.12 -46.49
C ASN A 113 4.06 32.14 -47.19
N THR A 114 4.57 31.09 -47.83
CA THR A 114 3.69 30.00 -48.31
C THR A 114 3.37 29.03 -47.15
N PHE A 115 2.49 29.45 -46.25
CA PHE A 115 1.78 28.57 -45.33
C PHE A 115 0.89 27.64 -46.17
N ARG A 116 1.45 26.50 -46.63
CA ARG A 116 0.64 25.42 -47.21
C ARG A 116 -0.24 24.86 -46.09
N LEU A 117 -1.48 25.35 -46.02
CA LEU A 117 -2.59 24.63 -45.39
C LEU A 117 -2.74 23.31 -46.14
N ALA A 118 -1.97 22.30 -45.73
CA ALA A 118 -2.28 20.92 -46.05
C ALA A 118 -3.64 20.66 -45.42
N VAL A 119 -4.67 20.62 -46.26
CA VAL A 119 -5.98 20.09 -45.89
C VAL A 119 -5.72 18.66 -45.45
N PHE A 120 -5.75 18.43 -44.13
CA PHE A 120 -5.80 17.08 -43.59
C PHE A 120 -7.12 16.48 -44.05
N GLU A 121 -7.07 15.72 -45.15
CA GLU A 121 -8.18 14.86 -45.53
C GLU A 121 -8.48 13.95 -44.32
N GLN A 122 -9.70 14.08 -43.80
CA GLN A 122 -10.25 13.25 -42.73
C GLN A 122 -10.31 11.80 -43.21
N HIS A 123 -9.19 11.10 -43.12
CA HIS A 123 -9.15 9.65 -43.22
C HIS A 123 -9.89 9.11 -42.00
N SER A 124 -11.01 8.43 -42.25
CA SER A 124 -11.83 7.77 -41.25
C SER A 124 -10.95 6.80 -40.46
N VAL A 125 -10.78 7.12 -39.19
CA VAL A 125 -9.98 6.36 -38.24
C VAL A 125 -10.66 5.01 -37.99
N VAL A 126 -9.96 3.91 -38.27
CA VAL A 126 -10.36 2.60 -37.77
C VAL A 126 -9.79 2.44 -36.36
N LEU A 127 -10.55 2.89 -35.35
CA LEU A 127 -10.22 2.65 -33.95
C LEU A 127 -10.46 1.15 -33.64
N PRO A 128 -9.56 0.48 -32.90
CA PRO A 128 -9.80 -0.89 -32.47
C PRO A 128 -11.11 -0.96 -31.68
N SER A 129 -12.08 -1.71 -32.17
CA SER A 129 -13.39 -1.81 -31.54
C SER A 129 -13.30 -2.54 -30.19
N GLY A 130 -13.90 -1.98 -29.13
CA GLY A 130 -14.15 -2.69 -27.87
C GLY A 130 -13.57 -2.05 -26.60
N PHE A 131 -12.79 -0.98 -26.72
CA PHE A 131 -12.14 -0.30 -25.59
C PHE A 131 -12.48 1.21 -25.58
N PRO A 132 -12.48 1.90 -24.43
CA PRO A 132 -12.58 3.35 -24.41
C PRO A 132 -11.39 4.02 -25.13
N HIS A 133 -11.67 5.04 -25.93
CA HIS A 133 -10.66 5.82 -26.66
C HIS A 133 -10.69 7.29 -26.28
N TYR A 134 -9.53 7.92 -26.20
CA TYR A 134 -9.40 9.35 -25.97
C TYR A 134 -8.63 9.99 -27.12
N LEU A 135 -9.24 11.00 -27.75
CA LEU A 135 -8.66 11.78 -28.82
C LEU A 135 -8.08 13.07 -28.23
N VAL A 136 -6.76 13.14 -28.16
CA VAL A 136 -6.00 14.11 -27.35
C VAL A 136 -4.89 14.78 -28.15
N SER A 137 -4.21 15.77 -27.53
CA SER A 137 -3.06 16.47 -28.09
C SER A 137 -1.76 15.98 -27.44
N SER A 138 -0.80 15.56 -28.24
CA SER A 138 0.51 15.09 -27.79
C SER A 138 1.29 16.16 -27.04
N GLU A 139 1.20 17.40 -27.51
CA GLU A 139 1.87 18.56 -26.92
C GLU A 139 1.37 18.86 -25.50
N HIS A 140 0.05 18.80 -25.27
CA HIS A 140 -0.50 18.99 -23.92
C HIS A 140 -0.04 17.89 -22.96
N LEU A 141 -0.02 16.63 -23.42
CA LEU A 141 0.44 15.50 -22.60
C LEU A 141 1.94 15.59 -22.31
N LYS A 142 2.77 15.85 -23.32
CA LYS A 142 4.23 15.99 -23.17
C LYS A 142 4.61 17.12 -22.21
N LEU A 143 3.91 18.25 -22.30
CA LEU A 143 4.21 19.41 -21.47
C LEU A 143 3.85 19.18 -20.00
N SER A 144 2.80 18.41 -19.73
CA SER A 144 2.25 18.22 -18.39
C SER A 144 2.68 16.92 -17.71
N SER A 145 3.31 16.00 -18.45
CA SER A 145 3.69 14.67 -17.97
C SER A 145 4.94 14.18 -18.70
N SER A 146 6.03 14.00 -17.94
CA SER A 146 7.25 13.39 -18.48
C SER A 146 7.03 11.92 -18.88
N THR A 147 6.18 11.18 -18.16
CA THR A 147 5.82 9.81 -18.49
C THR A 147 5.10 9.72 -19.84
N PHE A 148 4.11 10.59 -20.10
CA PHE A 148 3.47 10.64 -21.42
C PHE A 148 4.43 11.13 -22.50
N ALA A 149 5.35 12.06 -22.19
CA ALA A 149 6.37 12.47 -23.14
C ALA A 149 7.25 11.29 -23.58
N ASP A 150 7.69 10.49 -22.61
CA ASP A 150 8.45 9.28 -22.84
C ASP A 150 7.66 8.24 -23.64
N MET A 151 6.40 7.97 -23.27
CA MET A 151 5.55 7.03 -24.01
C MET A 151 5.38 7.45 -25.47
N ILE A 152 5.08 8.73 -25.73
CA ILE A 152 4.87 9.23 -27.09
C ILE A 152 6.16 9.20 -27.91
N THR A 153 7.29 9.59 -27.33
CA THR A 153 8.58 9.67 -28.03
C THR A 153 9.23 8.30 -28.26
N LYS A 154 9.17 7.40 -27.26
CA LYS A 154 9.78 6.08 -27.33
C LYS A 154 8.94 5.10 -28.12
N GLU A 155 7.61 5.16 -28.00
CA GLU A 155 6.76 4.18 -28.66
C GLU A 155 6.52 4.49 -30.14
N ASN A 156 6.57 5.77 -30.57
CA ASN A 156 6.51 6.24 -31.98
C ASN A 156 5.60 5.41 -32.93
N LYS A 157 4.53 4.83 -32.40
CA LYS A 157 3.55 4.06 -33.16
C LYS A 157 2.59 5.05 -33.77
N LEU A 158 2.87 5.42 -35.02
CA LEU A 158 1.93 6.18 -35.82
C LEU A 158 0.87 5.23 -36.36
N ASP A 159 -0.41 5.60 -36.22
CA ASP A 159 -1.50 4.90 -36.88
C ASP A 159 -1.48 5.14 -38.40
N GLY A 160 -2.36 4.46 -39.15
CA GLY A 160 -2.48 4.65 -40.60
C GLY A 160 -2.85 6.08 -41.03
N ALA A 161 -3.21 6.95 -40.09
CA ALA A 161 -3.50 8.38 -40.29
C ALA A 161 -2.38 9.30 -39.78
N GLY A 162 -1.23 8.75 -39.36
CA GLY A 162 -0.07 9.52 -38.90
C GLY A 162 -0.18 10.08 -37.48
N ARG A 163 -1.02 9.50 -36.62
CA ARG A 163 -1.22 9.95 -35.22
C ARG A 163 -0.57 9.00 -34.23
N TYR A 164 -0.08 9.53 -33.11
CA TYR A 164 0.47 8.70 -32.04
C TYR A 164 -0.60 7.78 -31.45
N TYR A 165 -0.18 6.58 -31.09
CA TYR A 165 -1.03 5.56 -30.53
C TYR A 165 -0.43 5.03 -29.23
N VAL A 166 -1.12 5.24 -28.11
CA VAL A 166 -0.66 4.86 -26.77
C VAL A 166 -1.72 3.98 -26.11
N VAL A 167 -1.28 2.86 -25.52
CA VAL A 167 -2.15 1.95 -24.77
C VAL A 167 -1.95 2.20 -23.28
N LEU A 168 -3.04 2.44 -22.58
CA LEU A 168 -3.09 2.57 -21.13
C LEU A 168 -3.82 1.35 -20.58
N GLU A 169 -3.30 0.79 -19.50
CA GLU A 169 -3.87 -0.39 -18.85
C GLU A 169 -4.20 -0.08 -17.39
N ASP A 170 -5.19 -0.78 -16.83
CA ASP A 170 -5.53 -0.75 -15.41
C ASP A 170 -5.72 0.67 -14.84
N CYS A 171 -6.40 1.53 -15.62
CA CYS A 171 -6.84 2.85 -15.18
C CYS A 171 -8.35 2.85 -14.99
N ASP A 172 -8.83 3.60 -14.01
CA ASP A 172 -10.25 3.92 -13.89
C ASP A 172 -10.64 4.90 -15.01
N GLU A 173 -11.70 4.59 -15.76
CA GLU A 173 -12.12 5.32 -16.95
C GLU A 173 -12.55 6.77 -16.65
N GLU A 174 -13.27 6.97 -15.54
CA GLU A 174 -13.77 8.28 -15.14
C GLU A 174 -12.65 9.15 -14.56
N ALA A 175 -11.82 8.58 -13.67
CA ALA A 175 -10.65 9.29 -13.14
C ALA A 175 -9.68 9.69 -14.26
N LEU A 176 -9.45 8.82 -15.24
CA LEU A 176 -8.63 9.12 -16.42
C LEU A 176 -9.26 10.24 -17.25
N HIS A 177 -10.58 10.24 -17.43
CA HIS A 177 -11.27 11.30 -18.15
C HIS A 177 -11.11 12.67 -17.44
N ILE A 178 -11.23 12.71 -16.11
CA ILE A 178 -11.02 13.92 -15.31
C ILE A 178 -9.57 14.41 -15.47
N LEU A 179 -8.58 13.52 -15.27
CA LEU A 179 -7.17 13.85 -15.40
C LEU A 179 -6.87 14.43 -16.79
N LEU A 180 -7.33 13.78 -17.86
CA LEU A 180 -7.08 14.26 -19.22
C LEU A 180 -7.74 15.62 -19.49
N ASN A 181 -8.92 15.91 -18.92
CA ASN A 181 -9.51 17.25 -19.01
C ASN A 181 -8.64 18.31 -18.29
N ILE A 182 -8.04 17.97 -17.15
CA ILE A 182 -7.08 18.83 -16.44
C ILE A 182 -5.87 19.12 -17.33
N LEU A 183 -5.20 18.08 -17.85
CA LEU A 183 -4.00 18.23 -18.69
C LEU A 183 -4.26 19.02 -19.99
N HIS A 184 -5.51 19.03 -20.48
CA HIS A 184 -5.93 19.80 -21.66
C HIS A 184 -6.56 21.16 -21.32
N LEU A 185 -6.45 21.63 -20.08
CA LEU A 185 -6.98 22.91 -19.59
C LEU A 185 -8.49 23.06 -19.84
N LYS A 186 -9.23 21.94 -19.88
CA LYS A 186 -10.69 21.90 -20.03
C LYS A 186 -11.36 22.05 -18.67
N ASN A 187 -10.95 23.05 -17.89
CA ASN A 187 -11.34 23.23 -16.49
C ASN A 187 -12.86 23.30 -16.26
N ARG A 188 -13.66 23.72 -17.27
CA ARG A 188 -15.13 23.71 -17.20
C ARG A 188 -15.74 22.30 -17.19
N GLN A 189 -15.01 21.30 -17.69
CA GLN A 189 -15.39 19.89 -17.70
C GLN A 189 -14.85 19.13 -16.47
N VAL A 190 -14.01 19.77 -15.67
CA VAL A 190 -13.49 19.18 -14.43
C VAL A 190 -14.56 19.35 -13.33
N PRO A 191 -14.97 18.27 -12.64
CA PRO A 191 -15.95 18.36 -11.56
C PRO A 191 -15.49 19.33 -10.45
N ARG A 192 -16.44 20.07 -9.89
CA ARG A 192 -16.20 20.93 -8.71
C ARG A 192 -16.16 20.16 -7.40
N GLU A 193 -16.72 18.95 -7.40
CA GLU A 193 -16.82 18.08 -6.25
C GLU A 193 -16.40 16.68 -6.69
N VAL A 194 -15.55 16.03 -5.90
CA VAL A 194 -15.14 14.65 -6.08
C VAL A 194 -15.21 13.94 -4.74
N GLY A 195 -15.68 12.69 -4.72
CA GLY A 195 -15.63 11.87 -3.50
C GLY A 195 -14.19 11.41 -3.21
N LEU A 196 -13.92 11.01 -1.97
CA LEU A 196 -12.58 10.57 -1.53
C LEU A 196 -12.02 9.43 -2.40
N GLU A 197 -12.86 8.47 -2.80
CA GLU A 197 -12.41 7.38 -3.66
C GLU A 197 -12.00 7.87 -5.06
N MET A 198 -12.77 8.78 -5.65
CA MET A 198 -12.42 9.37 -6.95
C MET A 198 -11.14 10.20 -6.84
N LEU A 199 -10.98 10.95 -5.75
CA LEU A 199 -9.76 11.71 -5.48
C LEU A 199 -8.53 10.79 -5.35
N ALA A 200 -8.67 9.65 -4.66
CA ALA A 200 -7.60 8.66 -4.57
C ALA A 200 -7.29 8.00 -5.92
N LYS A 201 -8.29 7.73 -6.76
CA LYS A 201 -8.08 7.23 -8.14
C LYS A 201 -7.32 8.25 -8.99
N ILE A 202 -7.70 9.53 -8.90
CA ILE A 202 -6.99 10.62 -9.58
C ILE A 202 -5.56 10.72 -9.07
N ALA A 203 -5.32 10.63 -7.76
CA ALA A 203 -3.99 10.62 -7.16
C ALA A 203 -3.11 9.50 -7.75
N VAL A 204 -3.64 8.27 -7.85
CA VAL A 204 -2.91 7.13 -8.43
C VAL A 204 -2.51 7.41 -9.88
N LEU A 205 -3.39 8.00 -10.68
CA LEU A 205 -3.08 8.32 -12.07
C LEU A 205 -2.08 9.49 -12.19
N ALA A 206 -2.25 10.53 -11.38
CA ALA A 206 -1.37 11.70 -11.37
C ALA A 206 0.07 11.32 -10.98
N ASP A 207 0.22 10.48 -9.96
CA ASP A 207 1.50 9.92 -9.51
C ASP A 207 2.09 8.99 -10.59
N ARG A 208 1.31 8.02 -11.10
CA ARG A 208 1.74 7.07 -12.15
C ARG A 208 2.26 7.77 -13.40
N TYR A 209 1.57 8.83 -13.85
CA TYR A 209 1.94 9.57 -15.05
C TYR A 209 2.80 10.80 -14.75
N ASN A 210 3.30 10.96 -13.53
CA ASN A 210 4.17 12.07 -13.12
C ASN A 210 3.64 13.44 -13.55
N CYS A 211 2.40 13.74 -13.16
CA CYS A 211 1.69 14.99 -13.46
C CYS A 211 0.90 15.52 -12.24
N VAL A 212 1.38 15.22 -11.03
CA VAL A 212 0.78 15.67 -9.75
C VAL A 212 0.63 17.20 -9.71
N GLU A 213 1.66 17.95 -10.11
CA GLU A 213 1.65 19.43 -10.15
C GLU A 213 0.48 20.00 -10.95
N ALA A 214 0.11 19.35 -12.07
CA ALA A 214 -1.01 19.81 -12.90
C ALA A 214 -2.37 19.61 -12.21
N VAL A 215 -2.47 18.65 -11.30
CA VAL A 215 -3.69 18.32 -10.55
C VAL A 215 -3.78 19.11 -9.24
N GLU A 216 -2.65 19.47 -8.65
CA GLU A 216 -2.54 20.10 -7.32
C GLU A 216 -3.41 21.36 -7.16
N VAL A 217 -3.53 22.17 -8.22
CA VAL A 217 -4.39 23.38 -8.24
C VAL A 217 -5.87 23.08 -7.98
N PHE A 218 -6.34 21.86 -8.26
CA PHE A 218 -7.72 21.44 -8.00
C PHE A 218 -7.92 20.91 -6.59
N ILE A 219 -6.84 20.63 -5.85
CA ILE A 219 -6.93 20.11 -4.49
C ILE A 219 -7.55 21.16 -3.57
N ASP A 220 -7.17 22.43 -3.66
CA ASP A 220 -7.83 23.51 -2.89
C ASP A 220 -9.35 23.59 -3.14
N VAL A 221 -9.79 23.24 -4.36
CA VAL A 221 -11.22 23.25 -4.73
C VAL A 221 -11.94 22.03 -4.16
N TRP A 222 -11.29 20.88 -4.19
CA TRP A 222 -11.88 19.61 -3.77
C TRP A 222 -11.73 19.37 -2.26
N GLU A 223 -10.70 19.90 -1.61
CA GLU A 223 -10.33 19.62 -0.23
C GLU A 223 -11.47 19.99 0.72
N ASP A 224 -11.96 21.23 0.68
CA ASP A 224 -13.04 21.69 1.56
C ASP A 224 -14.31 20.82 1.43
N VAL A 225 -14.68 20.48 0.19
CA VAL A 225 -15.87 19.65 -0.08
C VAL A 225 -15.64 18.21 0.36
N THR A 226 -14.47 17.66 0.07
CA THR A 226 -14.12 16.27 0.37
C THR A 226 -13.97 16.08 1.88
N LEU A 227 -13.31 16.99 2.59
CA LEU A 227 -13.22 16.97 4.06
C LEU A 227 -14.58 17.20 4.72
N GLY A 228 -15.43 18.05 4.13
CA GLY A 228 -16.79 18.29 4.63
C GLY A 228 -17.71 17.05 4.52
N THR A 229 -17.52 16.23 3.49
CA THR A 229 -18.35 15.03 3.24
C THR A 229 -17.72 13.73 3.76
N HIS A 230 -16.39 13.66 3.78
CA HIS A 230 -15.57 12.52 4.19
C HIS A 230 -14.45 12.97 5.12
N PRO A 231 -14.77 13.37 6.37
CA PRO A 231 -13.76 13.81 7.33
C PRO A 231 -12.73 12.70 7.60
N VAL A 232 -11.52 13.10 8.02
CA VAL A 232 -10.46 12.15 8.40
C VAL A 232 -11.01 11.19 9.46
N PRO A 233 -11.02 9.87 9.19
CA PRO A 233 -11.55 8.90 10.13
C PRO A 233 -10.77 8.90 11.44
N SER A 234 -11.48 8.72 12.55
CA SER A 234 -10.88 8.53 13.89
C SER A 234 -10.54 7.05 14.19
N GLN A 235 -10.73 6.17 13.22
CA GLN A 235 -10.52 4.73 13.33
C GLN A 235 -9.75 4.22 12.12
N TYR A 236 -9.15 3.05 12.28
CA TYR A 236 -8.44 2.36 11.20
C TYR A 236 -9.43 1.67 10.25
N CYS A 237 -9.66 2.27 9.09
CA CYS A 237 -10.58 1.78 8.06
C CYS A 237 -10.05 2.06 6.65
N ARG A 238 -10.82 1.66 5.63
CA ARG A 238 -10.49 1.86 4.21
C ARG A 238 -10.24 3.33 3.88
N GLU A 239 -11.15 4.19 4.30
CA GLU A 239 -11.14 5.62 4.01
C GLU A 239 -9.89 6.30 4.60
N LEU A 240 -9.40 5.81 5.75
CA LEU A 240 -8.17 6.32 6.36
C LEU A 240 -6.96 6.06 5.46
N ILE A 241 -6.90 4.90 4.82
CA ILE A 241 -5.80 4.55 3.91
C ILE A 241 -5.93 5.30 2.57
N LEU A 242 -7.15 5.54 2.09
CA LEU A 242 -7.37 6.43 0.93
C LEU A 242 -6.83 7.83 1.23
N TRP A 243 -7.20 8.39 2.38
CA TRP A 243 -6.68 9.66 2.85
C TRP A 243 -5.16 9.64 3.01
N LEU A 244 -4.58 8.55 3.51
CA LEU A 244 -3.12 8.43 3.67
C LEU A 244 -2.40 8.59 2.34
N TYR A 245 -2.91 7.95 1.30
CA TYR A 245 -2.31 8.05 -0.03
C TYR A 245 -2.55 9.43 -0.67
N VAL A 246 -3.79 9.95 -0.61
CA VAL A 246 -4.13 11.29 -1.15
C VAL A 246 -3.27 12.38 -0.52
N THR A 247 -3.17 12.40 0.81
CA THR A 247 -2.44 13.43 1.54
C THR A 247 -0.93 13.35 1.31
N GLN A 248 -0.40 12.17 1.01
CA GLN A 248 0.98 11.98 0.62
C GLN A 248 1.26 12.48 -0.79
N VAL A 249 0.40 12.17 -1.76
CA VAL A 249 0.59 12.57 -3.17
C VAL A 249 0.45 14.08 -3.33
N PHE A 250 -0.51 14.71 -2.67
CA PHE A 250 -0.81 16.14 -2.82
C PHE A 250 -0.24 17.01 -1.68
N HIS A 251 0.79 16.53 -0.98
CA HIS A 251 1.53 17.31 0.02
C HIS A 251 0.69 17.98 1.14
N MET A 252 -0.43 17.35 1.53
CA MET A 252 -1.38 17.86 2.54
C MET A 252 -0.87 17.62 3.96
N SER A 253 0.18 18.34 4.35
CA SER A 253 1.01 18.05 5.54
C SER A 253 0.24 17.88 6.86
N GLN A 254 -0.73 18.75 7.16
CA GLN A 254 -1.49 18.67 8.40
C GLN A 254 -2.39 17.43 8.43
N THR A 255 -3.14 17.20 7.34
CA THR A 255 -4.03 16.06 7.19
C THR A 255 -3.25 14.75 7.17
N PHE A 256 -2.06 14.72 6.54
CA PHE A 256 -1.14 13.58 6.55
C PHE A 256 -0.70 13.22 7.98
N TYR A 257 -0.35 14.23 8.80
CA TYR A 257 0.01 14.02 10.20
C TYR A 257 -1.15 13.39 10.99
N GLU A 258 -2.37 13.88 10.81
CA GLU A 258 -3.56 13.36 11.50
C GLU A 258 -3.90 11.93 11.08
N VAL A 259 -3.88 11.66 9.77
CA VAL A 259 -4.16 10.33 9.21
C VAL A 259 -3.14 9.30 9.69
N THR A 260 -1.86 9.64 9.65
CA THR A 260 -0.80 8.75 10.10
C THR A 260 -0.84 8.53 11.62
N ALA A 261 -1.17 9.55 12.41
CA ALA A 261 -1.39 9.40 13.86
C ALA A 261 -2.51 8.38 14.15
N THR A 262 -3.64 8.48 13.45
CA THR A 262 -4.74 7.51 13.57
C THR A 262 -4.31 6.12 13.12
N ALA A 263 -3.58 5.99 12.01
CA ALA A 263 -3.11 4.70 11.50
C ALA A 263 -2.14 4.00 12.47
N ILE A 264 -1.30 4.79 13.17
CA ILE A 264 -0.41 4.33 14.23
C ILE A 264 -1.21 3.90 15.47
N GLU A 265 -2.12 4.75 15.96
CA GLU A 265 -2.81 4.51 17.24
C GLU A 265 -3.83 3.36 17.16
N TYR A 266 -4.58 3.28 16.06
CA TYR A 266 -5.75 2.41 15.94
C TYR A 266 -5.55 1.19 15.06
N GLY A 267 -4.50 1.13 14.25
CA GLY A 267 -4.31 -0.02 13.39
C GLY A 267 -4.01 -1.29 14.17
N PHE A 268 -4.55 -2.42 13.70
CA PHE A 268 -4.49 -3.72 14.41
C PHE A 268 -4.10 -4.91 13.52
N ASP A 269 -4.02 -4.77 12.20
CA ASP A 269 -3.71 -5.87 11.26
C ASP A 269 -2.24 -6.37 11.30
N GLY A 270 -1.48 -5.99 12.33
CA GLY A 270 -0.05 -6.21 12.46
C GLY A 270 0.83 -5.37 11.51
N ARG A 271 0.39 -5.18 10.26
CA ARG A 271 0.98 -4.27 9.27
C ARG A 271 -0.07 -3.32 8.71
N LEU A 272 0.39 -2.19 8.17
CA LEU A 272 -0.44 -1.30 7.37
C LEU A 272 -0.96 -2.02 6.13
N ARG A 273 -2.28 -1.97 5.94
CA ARG A 273 -2.97 -2.53 4.78
C ARG A 273 -2.97 -1.47 3.69
N THR A 274 -2.16 -1.66 2.65
CA THR A 274 -2.07 -0.69 1.53
C THR A 274 -3.21 -0.82 0.52
N MET A 275 -3.90 -1.97 0.50
CA MET A 275 -4.98 -2.30 -0.46
C MET A 275 -4.56 -2.17 -1.94
N GLY A 276 -3.28 -2.39 -2.24
CA GLY A 276 -2.74 -2.23 -3.59
C GLY A 276 -2.50 -0.77 -4.02
N LEU A 277 -2.70 0.20 -3.13
CA LEU A 277 -2.25 1.57 -3.37
C LEU A 277 -0.72 1.64 -3.31
N PRO A 278 -0.08 2.47 -4.15
CA PRO A 278 1.37 2.60 -4.21
C PRO A 278 1.89 3.52 -3.08
N ILE A 279 1.54 3.19 -1.83
CA ILE A 279 2.04 3.90 -0.66
C ILE A 279 3.54 3.62 -0.52
N PRO A 280 4.40 4.65 -0.45
CA PRO A 280 5.84 4.46 -0.28
C PRO A 280 6.17 3.54 0.89
N THR A 281 7.12 2.63 0.67
CA THR A 281 7.58 1.69 1.71
C THR A 281 8.18 2.43 2.90
N THR A 282 8.84 3.56 2.66
CA THR A 282 9.38 4.45 3.70
C THR A 282 8.29 4.91 4.68
N ILE A 283 7.11 5.29 4.18
CA ILE A 283 5.98 5.73 5.00
C ILE A 283 5.30 4.54 5.69
N SER A 284 4.97 3.49 4.94
CA SER A 284 4.27 2.33 5.50
C SER A 284 5.11 1.58 6.55
N ASP A 285 6.42 1.43 6.35
CA ASP A 285 7.33 0.84 7.32
C ASP A 285 7.52 1.73 8.54
N GLU A 286 7.57 3.06 8.39
CA GLU A 286 7.64 3.97 9.54
C GLU A 286 6.38 3.90 10.41
N ILE A 287 5.19 3.85 9.80
CA ILE A 287 3.92 3.64 10.54
C ILE A 287 3.99 2.33 11.33
N ASN A 288 4.38 1.24 10.67
CA ASN A 288 4.54 -0.07 11.31
C ASN A 288 5.57 -0.04 12.43
N ARG A 289 6.72 0.62 12.22
CA ARG A 289 7.79 0.73 13.20
C ARG A 289 7.33 1.45 14.47
N ARG A 290 6.63 2.58 14.34
CA ARG A 290 6.07 3.29 15.51
C ARG A 290 5.06 2.45 16.27
N ARG A 291 4.20 1.73 15.55
CA ARG A 291 3.24 0.77 16.14
C ARG A 291 3.93 -0.31 16.95
N TRP A 292 4.88 -1.00 16.33
CA TRP A 292 5.59 -2.10 16.98
C TRP A 292 6.43 -1.62 18.16
N ALA A 293 7.05 -0.44 18.09
CA ALA A 293 7.79 0.13 19.20
C ALA A 293 6.89 0.37 20.42
N SER A 294 5.71 0.98 20.21
CA SER A 294 4.74 1.24 21.28
C SER A 294 4.20 -0.06 21.91
N LEU A 295 3.85 -1.05 21.10
CA LEU A 295 3.35 -2.35 21.58
C LEU A 295 4.45 -3.19 22.25
N ARG A 296 5.70 -3.10 21.77
CA ARG A 296 6.86 -3.72 22.41
C ARG A 296 7.04 -3.20 23.83
N LEU A 297 6.98 -1.88 24.03
CA LEU A 297 7.12 -1.28 25.37
C LEU A 297 5.99 -1.76 26.31
N VAL A 298 4.78 -2.04 25.79
CA VAL A 298 3.70 -2.68 26.58
C VAL A 298 4.12 -4.08 27.01
N SER A 299 4.63 -4.88 26.06
CA SER A 299 5.10 -6.23 26.35
C SER A 299 6.21 -6.21 27.41
N GLU A 300 7.24 -5.39 27.23
CA GLU A 300 8.36 -5.23 28.16
C GLU A 300 7.89 -4.84 29.56
N LEU A 301 6.99 -3.86 29.68
CA LEU A 301 6.43 -3.49 30.98
C LEU A 301 5.77 -4.68 31.68
N LEU A 302 4.94 -5.43 30.96
CA LEU A 302 4.20 -6.56 31.53
C LEU A 302 5.17 -7.66 31.96
N GLN A 303 6.18 -7.96 31.14
CA GLN A 303 7.22 -8.95 31.44
C GLN A 303 8.09 -8.53 32.62
N ASP A 304 8.48 -7.26 32.72
CA ASP A 304 9.21 -6.71 33.88
C ASP A 304 8.40 -6.89 35.17
N ARG A 305 7.08 -6.65 35.11
CA ARG A 305 6.19 -6.82 36.27
C ARG A 305 6.01 -8.28 36.64
N LEU A 306 5.89 -9.18 35.67
CA LEU A 306 5.86 -10.62 35.91
C LEU A 306 7.16 -11.07 36.60
N SER A 307 8.31 -10.66 36.06
CA SER A 307 9.63 -11.03 36.57
C SER A 307 9.84 -10.53 38.00
N ALA A 308 9.51 -9.27 38.27
CA ALA A 308 9.61 -8.70 39.62
C ALA A 308 8.68 -9.38 40.64
N LEU A 309 7.50 -9.85 40.24
CA LEU A 309 6.57 -10.56 41.12
C LEU A 309 6.91 -12.05 41.29
N ARG A 310 7.68 -12.64 40.36
CA ARG A 310 8.18 -14.02 40.44
C ARG A 310 9.48 -14.14 41.24
N ASP A 311 10.21 -13.04 41.42
CA ASP A 311 11.48 -13.02 42.15
C ASP A 311 11.28 -13.59 43.59
N PRO A 312 11.99 -14.67 43.96
CA PRO A 312 11.96 -15.24 45.32
C PRO A 312 12.31 -14.22 46.41
N ASN A 313 13.07 -13.18 46.06
CA ASN A 313 13.50 -12.11 46.95
C ASN A 313 12.58 -10.88 46.91
N TYR A 314 11.41 -10.97 46.27
CA TYR A 314 10.44 -9.89 46.25
C TYR A 314 10.14 -9.39 47.67
N THR A 315 10.17 -8.07 47.85
CA THR A 315 9.75 -7.42 49.08
C THR A 315 8.54 -6.52 48.83
N CYS A 316 7.49 -6.72 49.61
CA CYS A 316 6.33 -5.85 49.55
C CYS A 316 6.69 -4.48 50.13
N SER A 317 6.30 -3.41 49.41
CA SER A 317 6.63 -2.03 49.75
C SER A 317 5.91 -1.51 51.01
N LEU A 318 4.89 -2.23 51.47
CA LEU A 318 4.13 -1.89 52.67
C LEU A 318 4.64 -2.66 53.90
N ARG A 319 4.89 -3.96 53.74
CA ARG A 319 5.32 -4.86 54.82
C ARG A 319 6.16 -5.99 54.27
N LYS A 320 7.30 -6.27 54.88
CA LYS A 320 8.18 -7.36 54.43
C LYS A 320 7.58 -8.74 54.75
N GLU A 321 6.82 -8.83 55.83
CA GLU A 321 6.21 -10.05 56.35
C GLU A 321 5.13 -10.61 55.42
N SER A 322 4.46 -9.74 54.65
CA SER A 322 3.42 -10.11 53.69
C SER A 322 3.94 -10.28 52.26
N SER A 323 5.26 -10.28 52.06
CA SER A 323 5.86 -10.27 50.72
C SER A 323 5.45 -11.47 49.87
N PHE A 324 5.39 -12.67 50.46
CA PHE A 324 4.99 -13.89 49.76
C PHE A 324 3.52 -13.84 49.29
N GLN A 325 2.61 -13.46 50.18
CA GLN A 325 1.18 -13.36 49.85
C GLN A 325 0.93 -12.24 48.85
N CYS A 326 1.59 -11.09 49.04
CA CYS A 326 1.49 -9.94 48.16
C CYS A 326 1.98 -10.26 46.74
N SER A 327 3.18 -10.85 46.59
CA SER A 327 3.69 -11.28 45.28
C SER A 327 2.78 -12.32 44.64
N SER A 328 2.39 -13.37 45.36
CA SER A 328 1.54 -14.45 44.84
C SER A 328 0.18 -13.95 44.31
N ILE A 329 -0.50 -13.11 45.10
CA ILE A 329 -1.82 -12.56 44.72
C ILE A 329 -1.68 -11.62 43.53
N LEU A 330 -0.69 -10.73 43.54
CA LEU A 330 -0.47 -9.80 42.42
C LEU A 330 -0.04 -10.53 41.15
N LEU A 331 0.81 -11.55 41.26
CA LEU A 331 1.29 -12.37 40.15
C LEU A 331 0.12 -13.11 39.48
N GLY A 332 -0.66 -13.86 40.27
CA GLY A 332 -1.82 -14.58 39.75
C GLY A 332 -2.89 -13.64 39.16
N THR A 333 -3.04 -12.44 39.74
CA THR A 333 -3.91 -11.42 39.16
C THR A 333 -3.37 -10.92 37.82
N LEU A 334 -2.07 -10.61 37.73
CA LEU A 334 -1.44 -10.08 36.53
C LEU A 334 -1.53 -11.08 35.38
N MET A 335 -1.16 -12.34 35.63
CA MET A 335 -1.25 -13.42 34.64
C MET A 335 -2.67 -13.54 34.07
N LYS A 336 -3.68 -13.68 34.94
CA LYS A 336 -5.09 -13.76 34.51
C LYS A 336 -5.55 -12.54 33.72
N LYS A 337 -5.05 -11.34 34.06
CA LYS A 337 -5.41 -10.10 33.36
C LYS A 337 -4.71 -9.98 32.00
N MET A 338 -3.46 -10.42 31.90
CA MET A 338 -2.74 -10.48 30.64
C MET A 338 -3.41 -11.48 29.69
N ASP A 339 -3.74 -12.68 30.17
CA ASP A 339 -4.42 -13.71 29.36
C ASP A 339 -5.78 -13.22 28.86
N ALA A 340 -6.59 -12.64 29.75
CA ALA A 340 -7.89 -12.07 29.36
C ALA A 340 -7.78 -10.87 28.40
N ALA A 341 -6.63 -10.21 28.35
CA ALA A 341 -6.37 -9.08 27.47
C ALA A 341 -5.70 -9.49 26.14
N GLY A 342 -5.29 -10.75 25.99
CA GLY A 342 -4.53 -11.22 24.82
C GLY A 342 -3.06 -10.78 24.83
N PHE A 343 -2.48 -10.53 26.01
CA PHE A 343 -1.05 -10.22 26.20
C PHE A 343 -0.25 -11.44 26.67
N SER A 344 -0.64 -12.63 26.21
CA SER A 344 0.02 -13.90 26.54
C SER A 344 1.33 -14.05 25.74
N SER A 345 1.92 -15.25 25.71
CA SER A 345 3.17 -15.55 25.00
C SER A 345 3.17 -15.10 23.53
N ASP A 346 2.01 -15.10 22.88
CA ASP A 346 1.89 -14.85 21.44
C ASP A 346 1.79 -13.34 21.12
N PHE A 347 1.89 -12.48 22.14
CA PHE A 347 1.92 -11.03 21.99
C PHE A 347 3.31 -10.56 21.55
N GLU A 348 3.64 -10.89 20.30
CA GLU A 348 4.89 -10.56 19.64
C GLU A 348 4.66 -9.88 18.29
N ARG A 349 5.71 -9.25 17.74
CA ARG A 349 5.66 -8.58 16.43
C ARG A 349 5.21 -9.58 15.35
N PRO A 350 4.23 -9.23 14.48
CA PRO A 350 3.73 -7.88 14.19
C PRO A 350 2.58 -7.39 15.09
N TYR A 351 2.24 -8.10 16.17
CA TYR A 351 1.12 -7.83 17.07
C TYR A 351 -0.25 -7.83 16.36
N PRO A 352 -0.62 -8.92 15.67
CA PRO A 352 -1.90 -9.01 14.98
C PRO A 352 -3.08 -8.93 15.96
N GLY A 353 -4.14 -8.25 15.57
CA GLY A 353 -5.38 -8.12 16.34
C GLY A 353 -5.32 -7.15 17.51
N VAL A 354 -4.20 -6.44 17.73
CA VAL A 354 -4.05 -5.49 18.84
C VAL A 354 -3.53 -4.14 18.34
N SER A 355 -4.29 -3.08 18.61
CA SER A 355 -3.86 -1.70 18.40
C SER A 355 -3.24 -1.10 19.66
N ILE A 356 -2.50 0.00 19.51
CA ILE A 356 -1.94 0.75 20.64
C ILE A 356 -3.08 1.24 21.54
N HIS A 357 -4.13 1.80 20.94
CA HIS A 357 -5.31 2.26 21.64
C HIS A 357 -5.94 1.15 22.49
N GLU A 358 -6.17 -0.02 21.90
CA GLU A 358 -6.77 -1.15 22.61
C GLU A 358 -5.85 -1.66 23.72
N ALA A 359 -4.53 -1.67 23.49
CA ALA A 359 -3.57 -2.05 24.51
C ALA A 359 -3.60 -1.11 25.73
N LYS A 360 -3.55 0.21 25.50
CA LYS A 360 -3.69 1.24 26.54
C LYS A 360 -4.99 1.07 27.31
N HIS A 361 -6.10 0.91 26.59
CA HIS A 361 -7.42 0.74 27.15
C HIS A 361 -7.52 -0.51 28.03
N LYS A 362 -7.03 -1.67 27.57
CA LYS A 362 -7.00 -2.92 28.36
C LYS A 362 -6.18 -2.77 29.64
N ILE A 363 -4.96 -2.21 29.56
CA ILE A 363 -4.07 -2.01 30.72
C ILE A 363 -4.72 -1.09 31.76
N THR A 364 -5.35 0.01 31.34
CA THR A 364 -6.02 0.95 32.27
C THR A 364 -7.22 0.31 32.98
N LYS A 365 -7.85 -0.70 32.38
CA LYS A 365 -8.98 -1.44 32.96
C LYS A 365 -8.58 -2.59 33.90
N PHE A 366 -7.28 -2.78 34.20
CA PHE A 366 -6.86 -3.80 35.16
C PHE A 366 -7.38 -3.49 36.57
N LYS A 367 -8.52 -4.10 36.93
CA LYS A 367 -9.15 -3.95 38.25
C LYS A 367 -8.19 -4.40 39.36
N ALA A 368 -8.11 -3.59 40.41
CA ALA A 368 -7.38 -3.95 41.63
C ALA A 368 -8.10 -5.08 42.35
N VAL A 369 -7.36 -6.13 42.73
CA VAL A 369 -7.85 -7.16 43.64
C VAL A 369 -7.73 -6.65 45.07
N LYS A 370 -8.83 -6.75 45.82
CA LYS A 370 -8.85 -6.50 47.26
C LYS A 370 -8.62 -7.82 47.97
N TRP A 371 -7.67 -7.84 48.89
CA TRP A 371 -7.41 -8.98 49.74
C TRP A 371 -7.06 -8.50 51.15
N CYS A 372 -7.33 -9.33 52.14
CA CYS A 372 -7.10 -9.01 53.54
C CYS A 372 -5.81 -9.68 54.01
N ASP A 373 -5.00 -8.94 54.75
CA ASP A 373 -3.85 -9.49 55.45
C ASP A 373 -4.26 -9.72 56.91
N PRO A 374 -4.36 -10.99 57.38
CA PRO A 374 -4.82 -11.30 58.74
C PRO A 374 -3.93 -10.71 59.84
N SER A 375 -2.70 -10.30 59.49
CA SER A 375 -1.75 -9.71 60.43
C SER A 375 -2.04 -8.23 60.78
N VAL A 376 -3.18 -7.68 60.31
CA VAL A 376 -3.44 -6.22 60.33
C VAL A 376 -4.87 -5.89 60.75
N SER A 377 -5.06 -4.75 61.42
CA SER A 377 -6.37 -4.14 61.70
C SER A 377 -7.02 -3.45 60.48
N GLU A 378 -6.23 -3.10 59.45
CA GLU A 378 -6.76 -2.54 58.20
C GLU A 378 -7.52 -3.62 57.42
N LYS A 379 -8.72 -3.26 56.93
CA LYS A 379 -9.60 -4.22 56.24
C LYS A 379 -9.04 -4.76 54.93
N TYR A 380 -8.11 -4.08 54.25
CA TYR A 380 -7.60 -4.51 52.93
C TYR A 380 -6.14 -4.09 52.71
N HIS A 381 -5.34 -4.98 52.12
CA HIS A 381 -3.98 -4.70 51.70
C HIS A 381 -3.95 -3.73 50.50
N SER A 382 -3.14 -2.66 50.58
CA SER A 382 -3.25 -1.52 49.66
C SER A 382 -2.31 -1.57 48.43
N CYS A 383 -1.50 -2.62 48.27
CA CYS A 383 -0.76 -2.86 47.02
C CYS A 383 -1.72 -3.29 45.90
N THR A 384 -1.63 -2.63 44.75
CA THR A 384 -2.43 -2.94 43.57
C THR A 384 -1.55 -2.98 42.32
N LEU A 385 -1.99 -3.73 41.30
CA LEU A 385 -1.35 -3.72 39.99
C LEU A 385 -1.33 -2.30 39.39
N VAL A 386 -2.43 -1.55 39.53
CA VAL A 386 -2.54 -0.18 39.03
C VAL A 386 -1.43 0.73 39.58
N LYS A 387 -1.12 0.65 40.88
CA LYS A 387 0.00 1.44 41.48
C LYS A 387 1.35 1.03 40.89
N ARG A 388 1.54 -0.25 40.55
CA ARG A 388 2.79 -0.77 39.98
C ARG A 388 2.90 -0.53 38.47
N LEU A 389 1.78 -0.42 37.76
CA LEU A 389 1.67 -0.02 36.34
C LEU A 389 1.61 1.51 36.16
N GLY A 390 1.55 2.29 37.24
CA GLY A 390 1.26 3.73 37.21
C GLY A 390 2.31 4.65 36.57
N LYS A 391 3.51 4.16 36.24
CA LYS A 391 4.58 4.93 35.56
C LYS A 391 4.52 4.88 34.03
N THR A 392 3.57 4.12 33.48
CA THR A 392 3.55 3.74 32.05
C THR A 392 2.86 4.76 31.15
N LYS A 393 2.07 5.69 31.70
CA LYS A 393 1.17 6.54 30.91
C LYS A 393 1.89 7.54 29.99
N ALA A 394 3.07 8.03 30.36
CA ALA A 394 3.73 9.11 29.62
C ALA A 394 4.31 8.64 28.27
N TRP A 395 5.09 7.56 28.26
CA TRP A 395 5.73 7.07 27.02
C TRP A 395 4.73 6.43 26.05
N LEU A 396 3.61 5.89 26.55
CA LEU A 396 2.53 5.37 25.71
C LEU A 396 1.89 6.48 24.86
N VAL A 397 1.94 7.73 25.29
CA VAL A 397 1.33 8.87 24.58
C VAL A 397 2.24 9.33 23.43
N GLU A 398 3.55 9.41 23.64
CA GLU A 398 4.52 9.87 22.63
C GLU A 398 4.56 8.96 21.39
N GLY A 399 4.37 7.64 21.56
CA GLY A 399 4.40 6.66 20.47
C GLY A 399 3.22 6.70 19.48
N SER A 400 2.30 7.66 19.62
CA SER A 400 1.05 7.80 18.84
C SER A 400 1.03 9.05 17.97
N GLN A 401 2.12 9.81 17.94
CA GLN A 401 2.23 11.01 17.10
C GLN A 401 2.29 10.65 15.62
N GLY A 402 1.70 11.51 14.80
CA GLY A 402 1.74 11.43 13.36
C GLY A 402 3.14 11.59 12.78
N LEU A 403 3.23 11.33 11.48
CA LEU A 403 4.43 11.52 10.69
C LEU A 403 4.43 12.91 10.06
N GLU A 404 5.59 13.57 10.05
CA GLU A 404 5.78 14.83 9.34
C GLU A 404 6.12 14.51 7.89
N LEU A 405 5.33 15.02 6.94
CA LEU A 405 5.46 14.67 5.53
C LEU A 405 6.83 15.05 4.93
N GLY A 406 7.36 16.23 5.28
CA GLY A 406 8.66 16.72 4.80
C GLY A 406 9.88 15.86 5.19
N ARG A 407 9.70 14.79 5.96
CA ARG A 407 10.76 13.77 6.20
C ARG A 407 10.82 12.69 5.12
N PHE A 408 9.87 12.68 4.20
CA PHE A 408 9.71 11.68 3.14
C PHE A 408 9.75 12.30 1.73
N GLU A 409 9.97 13.60 1.64
CA GLU A 409 10.22 14.32 0.39
C GLU A 409 11.73 14.20 0.10
N GLU A 410 12.09 13.56 -1.03
CA GLU A 410 13.48 13.48 -1.53
C GLU A 410 13.82 14.64 -2.47
#